data_AF-A0A3B9KVC5-F1
#
_entry.id   AF-A0A3B9KVC5-F1
#
_cell.length_a   1.000
_cell.length_b   1.000
_cell.length_c   1.000
_cell.angle_alpha   90.00
_cell.angle_beta   90.00
_cell.angle_gamma   90.00
#
_symmetry.space_group_name_H-M   'P 1'
#
loop_
_entity.id
_entity.type
_entity.pdbx_description
1 polymer ?
#
loop_
_entity_poly.entity_id
_entity_poly.type
_entity_poly.pdbx_seq_one_letter_code
_entity_poly.pdbx_strand_id
1 'polypeptide(L)'
;MKRIAVFILLLTLVTSAFCFAPAVASAEDVSYLKISGDNVYLYENTVVQDVLFTLPRTYYVKVLKLNITPVYHLVEYNGVTGLVKSADLSSSTVANVPNPYYVGRNVSAHAGQYLYKKPLFSEQTNLIASGLNLVYLGKTTGEKHNYTTSTWFAVLYANEIYYIHSAMTEDLDLLEFGIPAHPDSASSSEEGTETDAATPPAKSVDTVRILLILGMFVPIVIILVVLFRPRKRLSRSRNDREAEDDDY
;
A
#
# COMPACT_ATOMS: atom_id res chain seq x y z
N MET A 1 -9.09 -18.39 52.84
CA MET A 1 -8.05 -17.45 52.38
C MET A 1 -7.41 -17.83 51.04
N LYS A 2 -6.95 -19.08 50.83
CA LYS A 2 -6.34 -19.51 49.55
C LYS A 2 -7.22 -19.29 48.29
N ARG A 3 -8.54 -19.46 48.40
CA ARG A 3 -9.49 -19.25 47.27
C ARG A 3 -9.69 -17.78 46.89
N ILE A 4 -9.50 -16.86 47.84
CA ILE A 4 -9.63 -15.41 47.60
C ILE A 4 -8.37 -14.89 46.89
N ALA A 5 -7.19 -15.39 47.29
CA ALA A 5 -5.93 -15.07 46.62
C ALA A 5 -5.90 -15.51 45.15
N VAL A 6 -6.43 -16.71 44.84
CA VAL A 6 -6.54 -17.20 43.45
C VAL A 6 -7.51 -16.33 42.64
N PHE A 7 -8.62 -15.88 43.25
CA PHE A 7 -9.59 -15.04 42.56
C PHE A 7 -9.03 -13.65 42.23
N ILE A 8 -8.25 -13.06 43.15
CA ILE A 8 -7.58 -11.78 42.93
C ILE A 8 -6.51 -11.90 41.84
N LEU A 9 -5.72 -12.97 41.85
CA LEU A 9 -4.68 -13.22 40.83
C LEU A 9 -5.28 -13.41 39.43
N LEU A 10 -6.41 -14.14 39.34
CA LEU A 10 -7.11 -14.37 38.08
C LEU A 10 -7.80 -13.09 37.58
N LEU A 11 -8.33 -12.27 38.49
CA LEU A 11 -8.87 -10.94 38.15
C LEU A 11 -7.79 -10.02 37.59
N THR A 12 -6.60 -9.98 38.22
CA THR A 12 -5.48 -9.14 37.75
C THR A 12 -4.94 -9.58 36.38
N LEU A 13 -4.94 -10.89 36.11
CA LEU A 13 -4.50 -11.45 34.83
C LEU A 13 -5.50 -11.15 33.69
N VAL A 14 -6.80 -11.14 33.99
CA VAL A 14 -7.84 -10.80 33.02
C VAL A 14 -7.84 -9.30 32.74
N THR A 15 -7.61 -8.44 33.75
CA THR A 15 -7.52 -6.99 33.53
C THR A 15 -6.28 -6.57 32.76
N SER A 16 -5.15 -7.30 32.88
CA SER A 16 -3.95 -6.97 32.09
C SER A 16 -4.09 -7.35 30.62
N ALA A 17 -4.87 -8.39 30.29
CA ALA A 17 -5.18 -8.77 28.92
C ALA A 17 -6.07 -7.76 28.18
N PHE A 18 -6.91 -7.01 28.90
CA PHE A 18 -7.79 -5.97 28.32
C PHE A 18 -7.14 -4.58 28.21
N CYS A 19 -5.95 -4.37 28.77
CA CYS A 19 -5.22 -3.09 28.66
C CYS A 19 -4.36 -2.98 27.39
N PHE A 20 -4.26 -4.04 26.58
CA PHE A 20 -3.71 -3.92 25.24
C PHE A 20 -4.80 -3.36 24.34
N ALA A 21 -4.87 -2.03 24.27
CA ALA A 21 -5.57 -1.38 23.17
C ALA A 21 -5.08 -2.03 21.87
N PRO A 22 -5.97 -2.45 20.95
CA PRO A 22 -5.53 -2.90 19.65
C PRO A 22 -4.69 -1.77 19.06
N ALA A 23 -3.43 -2.07 18.74
CA ALA A 23 -2.64 -1.16 17.95
C ALA A 23 -3.45 -0.89 16.69
N VAL A 24 -4.02 0.31 16.58
CA VAL A 24 -4.70 0.74 15.38
C VAL A 24 -3.60 0.77 14.33
N ALA A 25 -3.58 -0.25 13.47
CA ALA A 25 -2.75 -0.24 12.27
C ALA A 25 -3.30 0.90 11.40
N SER A 26 -2.77 2.10 11.60
CA SER A 26 -3.00 3.21 10.69
C SER A 26 -2.30 2.84 9.40
N ALA A 27 -3.07 2.44 8.40
CA ALA A 27 -2.57 2.41 7.03
C ALA A 27 -2.15 3.84 6.69
N GLU A 28 -0.88 4.05 6.35
CA GLU A 28 -0.41 5.32 5.85
C GLU A 28 -1.14 5.59 4.52
N ASP A 29 -1.94 6.65 4.46
CA ASP A 29 -2.68 7.01 3.25
C ASP A 29 -1.69 7.42 2.15
N VAL A 30 -1.28 6.44 1.33
CA VAL A 30 -0.36 6.68 0.21
C VAL A 30 -1.10 7.48 -0.86
N SER A 31 -0.63 8.71 -1.08
CA SER A 31 -1.19 9.63 -2.06
C SER A 31 -0.47 9.53 -3.40
N TYR A 32 -1.25 9.53 -4.49
CA TYR A 32 -0.76 9.46 -5.86
C TYR A 32 -1.18 10.69 -6.67
N LEU A 33 -0.40 11.06 -7.68
CA LEU A 33 -0.78 12.03 -8.70
C LEU A 33 -0.80 11.35 -10.07
N LYS A 34 -1.81 11.67 -10.88
CA LYS A 34 -1.92 11.14 -12.25
C LYS A 34 -1.03 11.94 -13.19
N ILE A 35 -0.32 11.24 -14.07
CA ILE A 35 0.49 11.84 -15.13
C ILE A 35 -0.46 12.27 -16.26
N SER A 36 -0.58 13.59 -16.44
CA SER A 36 -1.52 14.20 -17.39
C SER A 36 -0.82 14.68 -18.67
N GLY A 37 0.43 15.13 -18.55
CA GLY A 37 1.22 15.63 -19.66
C GLY A 37 1.68 14.54 -20.64
N ASP A 38 2.07 14.97 -21.84
CA ASP A 38 2.80 14.15 -22.80
C ASP A 38 4.31 14.37 -22.61
N ASN A 39 5.13 13.32 -22.81
CA ASN A 39 6.59 13.36 -22.66
C ASN A 39 7.06 13.88 -21.28
N VAL A 40 6.40 13.45 -20.22
CA VAL A 40 6.75 13.82 -18.84
C VAL A 40 8.04 13.12 -18.44
N TYR A 41 8.96 13.84 -17.82
CA TYR A 41 10.25 13.31 -17.40
C TYR A 41 10.31 13.14 -15.88
N LEU A 42 10.96 12.05 -15.46
CA LEU A 42 11.47 11.90 -14.10
C LEU A 42 12.92 12.38 -14.08
N TYR A 43 13.20 13.41 -13.29
CA TYR A 43 14.53 14.00 -13.14
C TYR A 43 15.22 13.45 -11.90
N GLU A 44 16.54 13.24 -11.96
CA GLU A 44 17.35 12.86 -10.82
C GLU A 44 17.48 14.02 -9.82
N ASN A 45 17.58 15.24 -10.34
CA ASN A 45 17.74 16.46 -9.56
C ASN A 45 17.04 17.66 -10.25
N THR A 46 17.21 18.86 -9.71
CA THR A 46 16.56 20.08 -10.25
C THR A 46 17.19 20.60 -11.55
N VAL A 47 18.28 19.99 -12.02
CA VAL A 47 18.96 20.33 -13.27
C VAL A 47 18.23 19.65 -14.42
N VAL A 48 17.75 20.45 -15.37
CA VAL A 48 16.87 20.01 -16.46
C VAL A 48 17.53 18.94 -17.36
N GLN A 49 18.85 18.81 -17.34
CA GLN A 49 19.59 17.83 -18.16
C GLN A 49 19.70 16.44 -17.53
N ASP A 50 19.42 16.29 -16.24
CA ASP A 50 19.56 15.02 -15.53
C ASP A 50 18.24 14.24 -15.54
N VAL A 51 17.78 13.92 -16.74
CA VAL A 51 16.59 13.10 -16.98
C VAL A 51 16.93 11.62 -16.79
N LEU A 52 16.22 10.95 -15.90
CA LEU A 52 16.31 9.50 -15.76
C LEU A 52 15.56 8.82 -16.91
N PHE A 53 14.26 9.07 -17.05
CA PHE A 53 13.42 8.51 -18.10
C PHE A 53 12.08 9.24 -18.22
N THR A 54 11.35 8.96 -19.30
CA THR A 54 9.99 9.42 -19.52
C THR A 54 8.98 8.54 -18.79
N LEU A 55 8.05 9.20 -18.11
CA LEU A 55 6.94 8.57 -17.42
C LEU A 55 5.78 8.35 -18.38
N PRO A 56 5.13 7.18 -18.34
CA PRO A 56 4.00 6.92 -19.21
C PRO A 56 2.78 7.73 -18.79
N ARG A 57 2.19 8.43 -19.76
CA ARG A 57 0.94 9.15 -19.57
C ARG A 57 -0.14 8.19 -19.06
N THR A 58 -1.11 8.72 -18.33
CA THR A 58 -2.26 7.99 -17.74
C THR A 58 -1.93 7.15 -16.50
N TYR A 59 -0.67 6.87 -16.23
CA TYR A 59 -0.21 6.23 -14.99
C TYR A 59 -0.06 7.24 -13.85
N TYR A 60 0.38 6.75 -12.70
CA TYR A 60 0.44 7.49 -11.46
C TYR A 60 1.84 7.47 -10.87
N VAL A 61 2.18 8.52 -10.13
CA VAL A 61 3.38 8.60 -9.31
C VAL A 61 2.99 8.71 -7.84
N LYS A 62 3.70 8.02 -6.96
CA LYS A 62 3.51 8.14 -5.51
C LYS A 62 4.13 9.44 -5.04
N VAL A 63 3.38 10.24 -4.31
CA VAL A 63 3.85 11.53 -3.79
C VAL A 63 4.66 11.30 -2.53
N LEU A 64 5.93 11.70 -2.54
CA LEU A 64 6.77 11.72 -1.33
C LEU A 64 6.77 13.10 -0.69
N LYS A 65 6.89 14.16 -1.51
CA LYS A 65 6.85 15.55 -1.04
C LYS A 65 6.34 16.49 -2.13
N LEU A 66 5.26 17.21 -1.82
CA LEU A 66 4.75 18.27 -2.69
C LEU A 66 5.61 19.54 -2.57
N ASN A 67 5.71 20.28 -3.68
CA ASN A 67 6.33 21.60 -3.77
C ASN A 67 7.72 21.68 -3.12
N ILE A 68 8.62 20.71 -3.40
CA ILE A 68 10.01 20.80 -2.94
C ILE A 68 10.70 22.06 -3.50
N THR A 69 10.24 22.48 -4.68
CA THR A 69 10.41 23.82 -5.24
C THR A 69 9.05 24.25 -5.82
N PRO A 70 8.86 25.53 -6.22
CA PRO A 70 7.62 25.96 -6.86
C PRO A 70 7.26 25.20 -8.15
N VAL A 71 8.25 24.55 -8.79
CA VAL A 71 8.10 23.88 -10.08
C VAL A 71 8.08 22.36 -9.96
N TYR A 72 8.65 21.79 -8.90
CA TYR A 72 8.88 20.34 -8.80
C TYR A 72 8.20 19.71 -7.58
N HIS A 73 7.76 18.47 -7.75
CA HIS A 73 7.38 17.55 -6.69
C HIS A 73 8.40 16.41 -6.60
N LEU A 74 8.64 15.92 -5.39
CA LEU A 74 9.41 14.70 -5.16
C LEU A 74 8.44 13.53 -5.15
N VAL A 75 8.68 12.57 -6.04
CA VAL A 75 7.80 11.44 -6.28
C VAL A 75 8.57 10.13 -6.40
N GLU A 76 7.85 9.03 -6.28
CA GLU A 76 8.35 7.68 -6.49
C GLU A 76 7.54 7.03 -7.63
N TYR A 77 8.24 6.46 -8.61
CA TYR A 77 7.65 5.69 -9.70
C TYR A 77 8.30 4.31 -9.75
N ASN A 78 7.52 3.26 -9.48
CA ASN A 78 7.99 1.87 -9.46
C ASN A 78 9.29 1.65 -8.65
N GLY A 79 9.37 2.23 -7.45
CA GLY A 79 10.54 2.15 -6.57
C GLY A 79 11.67 3.15 -6.88
N VAL A 80 11.56 3.91 -7.97
CA VAL A 80 12.54 4.95 -8.33
C VAL A 80 12.08 6.30 -7.82
N THR A 81 12.89 6.93 -6.97
CA THR A 81 12.66 8.30 -6.50
C THR A 81 13.22 9.30 -7.50
N GLY A 82 12.46 10.37 -7.77
CA GLY A 82 12.92 11.49 -8.58
C GLY A 82 12.01 12.70 -8.49
N LEU A 83 12.31 13.71 -9.30
CA LEU A 83 11.54 14.94 -9.39
C LEU A 83 10.69 14.96 -10.65
N VAL A 84 9.47 15.46 -10.54
CA VAL A 84 8.56 15.70 -11.68
C VAL A 84 8.01 17.11 -11.59
N LYS A 85 7.78 17.76 -12.74
CA LYS A 85 7.21 19.10 -12.77
C LYS A 85 5.75 19.08 -12.36
N SER A 86 5.35 20.03 -11.51
CA SER A 86 3.97 20.14 -11.02
C SER A 86 2.96 20.33 -12.15
N ALA A 87 3.36 20.96 -13.26
CA ALA A 87 2.49 21.22 -14.41
C ALA A 87 2.16 19.96 -15.24
N ASP A 88 2.95 18.89 -15.09
CA ASP A 88 2.80 17.65 -15.85
C ASP A 88 1.93 16.60 -15.12
N LEU A 89 1.43 16.95 -13.94
CA LEU A 89 0.64 16.10 -13.05
C LEU A 89 -0.78 16.64 -12.85
N SER A 90 -1.68 15.79 -12.36
CA SER A 90 -3.02 16.20 -11.94
C SER A 90 -2.97 17.21 -10.80
N SER A 91 -3.97 18.10 -10.72
CA SER A 91 -4.06 19.09 -9.63
C SER A 91 -4.49 18.49 -8.29
N SER A 92 -5.11 17.31 -8.30
CA SER A 92 -5.57 16.60 -7.11
C SER A 92 -4.88 15.26 -6.93
N THR A 93 -4.69 14.87 -5.67
CA THR A 93 -4.19 13.55 -5.29
C THR A 93 -5.31 12.52 -5.30
N VAL A 94 -4.93 11.27 -5.58
CA VAL A 94 -5.79 10.10 -5.56
C VAL A 94 -5.20 9.10 -4.56
N ALA A 95 -6.03 8.56 -3.66
CA ALA A 95 -5.62 7.52 -2.73
C ALA A 95 -5.93 6.13 -3.30
N ASN A 96 -5.17 5.12 -2.88
CA ASN A 96 -5.46 3.70 -3.14
C ASN A 96 -5.61 3.34 -4.63
N VAL A 97 -4.74 3.87 -5.49
CA VAL A 97 -4.72 3.52 -6.92
C VAL A 97 -4.22 2.08 -7.10
N PRO A 98 -5.01 1.15 -7.68
CA PRO A 98 -4.55 -0.19 -7.97
C PRO A 98 -3.55 -0.17 -9.13
N ASN A 99 -2.41 -0.84 -8.98
CA ASN A 99 -1.36 -0.94 -10.01
C ASN A 99 -0.95 0.44 -10.62
N PRO A 100 -0.50 1.39 -9.80
CA PRO A 100 -0.29 2.79 -10.22
C PRO A 100 0.78 2.96 -11.32
N TYR A 101 1.62 1.94 -11.53
CA TYR A 101 2.74 1.96 -12.45
C TYR A 101 2.53 0.94 -13.59
N TYR A 102 3.20 1.17 -14.71
CA TYR A 102 3.23 0.17 -15.76
C TYR A 102 4.10 -1.02 -15.33
N VAL A 103 3.47 -2.19 -15.17
CA VAL A 103 4.11 -3.47 -14.82
C VAL A 103 4.00 -4.49 -15.96
N GLY A 104 3.66 -4.04 -17.17
CA GLY A 104 3.16 -4.92 -18.24
C GLY A 104 4.21 -5.80 -18.91
N ARG A 105 5.51 -5.48 -18.82
CA ARG A 105 6.56 -6.32 -19.42
C ARG A 105 7.95 -6.07 -18.86
N ASN A 106 8.74 -7.13 -18.79
CA ASN A 106 10.19 -7.05 -18.61
C ASN A 106 10.88 -6.87 -19.97
N VAL A 107 11.98 -6.14 -20.00
CA VAL A 107 12.81 -5.98 -21.19
C VAL A 107 13.70 -7.21 -21.38
N SER A 108 13.65 -7.79 -22.55
CA SER A 108 14.53 -8.88 -22.99
C SER A 108 15.59 -8.33 -23.92
N ALA A 109 16.85 -8.66 -23.64
CA ALA A 109 17.99 -8.25 -24.43
C ALA A 109 18.47 -9.40 -25.31
N HIS A 110 19.01 -9.08 -26.49
CA HIS A 110 19.70 -10.05 -27.30
C HIS A 110 20.91 -10.67 -26.57
N ALA A 111 21.33 -11.86 -26.99
CA ALA A 111 22.48 -12.54 -26.41
C ALA A 111 23.75 -11.67 -26.49
N GLY A 112 24.52 -11.64 -25.38
CA GLY A 112 25.81 -10.95 -25.31
C GLY A 112 25.75 -9.42 -25.19
N GLN A 113 24.56 -8.83 -25.00
CA GLN A 113 24.41 -7.39 -24.78
C GLN A 113 24.65 -7.01 -23.31
N TYR A 114 25.16 -5.80 -23.08
CA TYR A 114 25.49 -5.28 -21.75
C TYR A 114 24.50 -4.22 -21.27
N LEU A 115 24.41 -4.04 -19.96
CA LEU A 115 23.75 -2.90 -19.34
C LEU A 115 24.70 -1.72 -19.15
N TYR A 116 24.15 -0.51 -19.10
CA TYR A 116 24.89 0.75 -18.99
C TYR A 116 24.41 1.56 -17.77
N LYS A 117 25.31 2.32 -17.13
CA LYS A 117 24.95 3.18 -15.98
C LYS A 117 24.31 4.51 -16.39
N LYS A 118 24.57 4.95 -17.61
CA LYS A 118 23.95 6.12 -18.26
C LYS A 118 23.63 5.74 -19.71
N PRO A 119 22.78 6.50 -20.43
CA PRO A 119 22.46 6.21 -21.82
C PRO A 119 23.59 6.66 -22.78
N LEU A 120 24.80 6.17 -22.52
CA LEU A 120 26.06 6.46 -23.21
C LEU A 120 26.84 5.16 -23.38
N PHE A 121 27.45 4.91 -24.54
CA PHE A 121 28.18 3.66 -24.75
C PHE A 121 29.48 3.57 -23.94
N SER A 122 30.04 4.70 -23.51
CA SER A 122 31.20 4.75 -22.63
C SER A 122 30.92 4.29 -21.19
N GLU A 123 29.64 4.23 -20.80
CA GLU A 123 29.19 3.91 -19.43
C GLU A 123 28.77 2.44 -19.31
N GLN A 124 29.39 1.58 -20.12
CA GLN A 124 29.14 0.14 -20.14
C GLN A 124 29.51 -0.51 -18.81
N THR A 125 28.66 -1.41 -18.33
CA THR A 125 28.94 -2.23 -17.15
C THR A 125 29.36 -3.65 -17.54
N ASN A 126 29.78 -4.44 -16.55
CA ASN A 126 30.08 -5.85 -16.74
C ASN A 126 28.82 -6.75 -16.67
N LEU A 127 27.62 -6.17 -16.56
CA LEU A 127 26.38 -6.93 -16.48
C LEU A 127 25.88 -7.27 -17.88
N ILE A 128 25.79 -8.56 -18.15
CA ILE A 128 25.18 -9.08 -19.39
C ILE A 128 23.67 -9.09 -19.21
N ALA A 129 22.95 -8.40 -20.09
CA ALA A 129 21.50 -8.18 -20.01
C ALA A 129 20.68 -9.44 -20.32
N SER A 130 21.19 -10.32 -21.18
CA SER A 130 20.53 -11.57 -21.56
C SER A 130 20.28 -12.47 -20.35
N GLY A 131 19.02 -12.87 -20.16
CA GLY A 131 18.60 -13.76 -19.06
C GLY A 131 18.38 -13.06 -17.71
N LEU A 132 18.57 -11.73 -17.63
CA LEU A 132 18.23 -10.96 -16.44
C LEU A 132 16.73 -10.60 -16.43
N ASN A 133 16.18 -10.45 -15.23
CA ASN A 133 14.85 -9.89 -15.04
C ASN A 133 14.92 -8.37 -15.01
N LEU A 134 14.77 -7.73 -16.17
CA LEU A 134 14.86 -6.28 -16.33
C LEU A 134 13.46 -5.67 -16.34
N VAL A 135 13.08 -4.98 -15.27
CA VAL A 135 11.74 -4.34 -15.21
C VAL A 135 11.80 -3.04 -15.99
N TYR A 136 10.94 -2.87 -16.99
CA TYR A 136 10.88 -1.64 -17.78
C TYR A 136 10.37 -0.47 -16.94
N LEU A 137 11.08 0.66 -16.96
CA LEU A 137 10.68 1.90 -16.27
C LEU A 137 10.16 2.97 -17.24
N GLY A 138 10.85 3.16 -18.36
CA GLY A 138 10.55 4.24 -19.30
C GLY A 138 11.59 4.33 -20.42
N LYS A 139 11.43 5.35 -21.29
CA LYS A 139 12.39 5.63 -22.36
C LYS A 139 13.24 6.84 -21.99
N THR A 140 14.46 6.89 -22.50
CA THR A 140 15.28 8.11 -22.45
C THR A 140 16.01 8.30 -23.77
N THR A 141 16.50 9.52 -24.00
CA THR A 141 17.31 9.85 -25.16
C THR A 141 18.77 9.82 -24.76
N GLY A 142 19.60 9.14 -25.56
CA GLY A 142 21.01 8.99 -25.29
C GLY A 142 21.87 8.98 -26.54
N GLU A 143 23.06 8.42 -26.42
CA GLU A 143 23.98 8.27 -27.53
C GLU A 143 23.40 7.33 -28.59
N LYS A 144 23.44 7.77 -29.85
CA LYS A 144 22.93 7.02 -31.01
C LYS A 144 23.98 6.07 -31.60
N HIS A 145 25.25 6.46 -31.56
CA HIS A 145 26.37 5.79 -32.22
C HIS A 145 26.01 5.33 -33.65
N ASN A 146 26.08 4.02 -33.94
CA ASN A 146 25.81 3.42 -35.26
C ASN A 146 24.35 2.99 -35.44
N TYR A 147 23.49 3.20 -34.45
CA TYR A 147 22.09 2.78 -34.52
C TYR A 147 21.22 3.86 -35.18
N THR A 148 20.05 3.47 -35.67
CA THR A 148 19.10 4.38 -36.32
C THR A 148 18.37 5.29 -35.32
N THR A 149 18.23 4.83 -34.07
CA THR A 149 17.51 5.51 -32.98
C THR A 149 18.48 5.98 -31.90
N SER A 150 18.14 7.07 -31.21
CA SER A 150 18.82 7.52 -29.98
C SER A 150 18.08 7.09 -28.71
N THR A 151 17.19 6.10 -28.83
CA THR A 151 16.28 5.70 -27.75
C THR A 151 16.90 4.58 -26.92
N TRP A 152 16.92 4.81 -25.61
CA TRP A 152 17.36 3.87 -24.59
C TRP A 152 16.19 3.52 -23.69
N PHE A 153 16.15 2.28 -23.20
CA PHE A 153 15.21 1.85 -22.18
C PHE A 153 15.87 1.93 -20.82
N ALA A 154 15.24 2.65 -19.90
CA ALA A 154 15.59 2.61 -18.49
C ALA A 154 14.94 1.36 -17.87
N VAL A 155 15.76 0.56 -17.20
CA VAL A 155 15.35 -0.71 -16.59
C VAL A 155 15.79 -0.78 -15.14
N LEU A 156 14.97 -1.40 -14.30
CA LEU A 156 15.31 -1.70 -12.92
C LEU A 156 15.86 -3.11 -12.83
N TYR A 157 17.06 -3.24 -12.28
CA TYR A 157 17.68 -4.52 -11.95
C TYR A 157 18.39 -4.41 -10.60
N ALA A 158 18.15 -5.37 -9.70
CA ALA A 158 18.71 -5.37 -8.35
C ALA A 158 18.53 -4.04 -7.59
N ASN A 159 17.36 -3.40 -7.75
CA ASN A 159 17.00 -2.12 -7.13
C ASN A 159 17.86 -0.92 -7.58
N GLU A 160 18.55 -1.04 -8.70
CA GLU A 160 19.30 0.03 -9.36
C GLU A 160 18.82 0.25 -10.79
N ILE A 161 18.94 1.49 -11.26
CA ILE A 161 18.60 1.85 -12.64
C ILE A 161 19.78 1.53 -13.54
N TYR A 162 19.47 0.87 -14.64
CA TYR A 162 20.38 0.64 -15.76
C TYR A 162 19.72 1.07 -17.06
N TYR A 163 20.52 1.19 -18.09
CA TYR A 163 20.09 1.55 -19.43
C TYR A 163 20.51 0.49 -20.42
N ILE A 164 19.65 0.22 -21.40
CA ILE A 164 19.98 -0.61 -22.55
C ILE A 164 19.48 0.10 -23.82
N HIS A 165 20.29 0.10 -24.86
CA HIS A 165 19.91 0.72 -26.12
C HIS A 165 18.76 -0.09 -26.76
N SER A 166 17.71 0.58 -27.25
CA SER A 166 16.50 -0.10 -27.76
C SER A 166 16.78 -1.11 -28.89
N ALA A 167 17.74 -0.80 -29.78
CA ALA A 167 18.18 -1.73 -30.84
C ALA A 167 18.91 -3.00 -30.34
N MET A 168 19.24 -3.09 -29.05
CA MET A 168 19.84 -4.27 -28.43
C MET A 168 18.80 -5.17 -27.74
N THR A 169 17.52 -4.80 -27.84
CA THR A 169 16.40 -5.47 -27.18
C THR A 169 15.50 -6.19 -28.18
N GLU A 170 14.83 -7.23 -27.70
CA GLU A 170 13.82 -7.97 -28.47
C GLU A 170 12.46 -7.25 -28.46
N ASP A 171 12.28 -6.28 -27.57
CA ASP A 171 11.03 -5.57 -27.34
C ASP A 171 10.84 -4.34 -28.24
N LEU A 172 10.92 -4.54 -29.55
CA LEU A 172 10.65 -3.49 -30.55
C LEU A 172 9.21 -2.96 -30.46
N ASP A 173 8.26 -3.78 -30.01
CA ASP A 173 6.87 -3.38 -29.77
C ASP A 173 6.75 -2.15 -28.87
N LEU A 174 7.64 -2.01 -27.88
CA LEU A 174 7.64 -0.87 -26.96
C LEU A 174 7.97 0.43 -27.70
N LEU A 175 8.72 0.37 -28.82
CA LEU A 175 8.96 1.51 -29.69
C LEU A 175 7.74 1.79 -30.58
N GLU A 176 7.14 0.76 -31.17
CA GLU A 176 6.12 0.89 -32.22
C GLU A 176 4.71 1.19 -31.68
N PHE A 177 4.28 0.47 -30.65
CA PHE A 177 2.90 0.56 -30.12
C PHE A 177 2.81 1.37 -28.83
N GLY A 178 3.94 1.64 -28.19
CA GLY A 178 4.01 2.39 -26.95
C GLY A 178 3.42 1.62 -25.75
N ILE A 179 3.23 2.33 -24.64
CA ILE A 179 2.68 1.75 -23.41
C ILE A 179 1.15 1.87 -23.47
N PRO A 180 0.38 0.79 -23.19
CA PRO A 180 -1.07 0.88 -23.13
C PRO A 180 -1.51 1.88 -22.05
N ALA A 181 -2.66 2.50 -22.24
CA ALA A 181 -3.23 3.38 -21.23
C ALA A 181 -3.54 2.58 -19.94
N HIS A 182 -3.42 3.24 -18.79
CA HIS A 182 -3.82 2.67 -17.52
C HIS A 182 -5.30 2.22 -17.57
N PRO A 183 -5.68 1.04 -17.04
CA PRO A 183 -7.05 0.52 -17.12
C PRO A 183 -8.13 1.50 -16.66
N ASP A 184 -7.82 2.31 -15.64
CA ASP A 184 -8.73 3.33 -15.09
C ASP A 184 -8.84 4.61 -15.95
N SER A 185 -8.25 4.63 -17.15
CA SER A 185 -8.25 5.81 -18.04
C SER A 185 -9.32 5.77 -19.13
N ALA A 186 -10.40 5.02 -18.94
CA ALA A 186 -11.56 5.08 -19.83
C ALA A 186 -12.00 6.54 -20.03
N SER A 187 -12.10 6.94 -21.31
CA SER A 187 -12.43 8.29 -21.77
C SER A 187 -13.64 8.88 -21.05
N SER A 188 -13.45 10.01 -20.38
CA SER A 188 -14.52 10.98 -20.18
C SER A 188 -14.80 11.67 -21.51
N SER A 189 -15.73 11.12 -22.28
CA SER A 189 -16.42 11.82 -23.35
C SER A 189 -17.86 12.08 -22.87
N GLU A 190 -18.37 13.28 -23.18
CA GLU A 190 -19.72 13.81 -22.92
C GLU A 190 -19.93 14.38 -21.50
N GLU A 191 -19.95 15.70 -21.36
CA GLU A 191 -21.10 16.62 -21.57
C GLU A 191 -21.99 16.67 -20.31
N GLY A 192 -22.26 17.89 -19.85
CA GLY A 192 -22.65 18.14 -18.47
C GLY A 192 -24.03 17.63 -18.09
N THR A 193 -24.25 17.48 -16.78
CA THR A 193 -25.49 17.84 -16.07
C THR A 193 -25.19 17.88 -14.57
N GLU A 194 -25.45 19.03 -13.95
CA GLU A 194 -25.56 19.18 -12.50
C GLU A 194 -26.67 18.27 -11.97
N THR A 195 -26.46 17.56 -10.86
CA THR A 195 -27.53 17.36 -9.88
C THR A 195 -26.94 17.12 -8.49
N ASP A 196 -27.26 18.04 -7.58
CA ASP A 196 -27.19 17.88 -6.13
C ASP A 196 -27.88 16.60 -5.66
N ALA A 197 -27.25 15.84 -4.77
CA ALA A 197 -27.99 15.01 -3.83
C ALA A 197 -27.17 14.76 -2.55
N ALA A 198 -27.81 15.10 -1.44
CA ALA A 198 -27.29 15.06 -0.08
C ALA A 198 -26.91 13.66 0.44
N THR A 199 -25.89 13.67 1.29
CA THR A 199 -25.39 12.69 2.25
C THR A 199 -26.41 11.68 2.82
N PRO A 200 -25.94 10.46 3.15
CA PRO A 200 -26.03 10.05 4.55
C PRO A 200 -24.65 9.65 5.12
N PRO A 201 -24.37 9.97 6.40
CA PRO A 201 -23.05 9.74 6.98
C PRO A 201 -22.81 8.25 7.16
N ALA A 202 -21.69 7.78 6.59
CA ALA A 202 -21.18 6.44 6.80
C ALA A 202 -20.95 6.23 8.31
N LYS A 203 -21.84 5.49 8.96
CA LYS A 203 -21.58 4.96 10.30
C LYS A 203 -20.44 3.96 10.18
N SER A 204 -19.34 4.28 10.84
CA SER A 204 -18.12 3.49 10.94
C SER A 204 -18.44 2.04 11.27
N VAL A 205 -17.97 1.14 10.39
CA VAL A 205 -18.09 -0.32 10.47
C VAL A 205 -17.50 -0.87 11.79
N ASP A 206 -16.63 -0.10 12.44
CA ASP A 206 -15.95 -0.45 13.68
C ASP A 206 -16.88 -0.44 14.91
N THR A 207 -17.86 0.47 14.97
CA THR A 207 -18.80 0.53 16.10
C THR A 207 -19.72 -0.69 16.13
N VAL A 208 -20.10 -1.20 14.94
CA VAL A 208 -20.93 -2.40 14.82
C VAL A 208 -20.16 -3.66 15.23
N ARG A 209 -18.87 -3.76 14.87
CA ARG A 209 -18.00 -4.88 15.28
C ARG A 209 -17.77 -4.91 16.79
N ILE A 210 -17.54 -3.75 17.40
CA ILE A 210 -17.39 -3.62 18.87
C ILE A 210 -18.68 -4.04 19.59
N LEU A 211 -19.84 -3.62 19.09
CA LEU A 211 -21.15 -3.97 19.68
C LEU A 211 -21.41 -5.50 19.61
N LEU A 212 -21.03 -6.13 18.49
CA LEU A 212 -21.16 -7.58 18.30
C LEU A 212 -20.28 -8.39 19.26
N ILE A 213 -19.03 -7.97 19.46
CA ILE A 213 -18.10 -8.63 20.38
C ILE A 213 -18.60 -8.51 21.82
N LEU A 214 -19.07 -7.32 22.24
CA LEU A 214 -19.66 -7.14 23.57
C LEU A 214 -20.91 -8.02 23.76
N GLY A 215 -21.77 -8.12 22.75
CA GLY A 215 -22.99 -8.94 22.79
C GLY A 215 -22.70 -10.43 23.01
N MET A 216 -21.60 -10.96 22.46
CA MET A 216 -21.23 -12.37 22.61
C MET A 216 -20.60 -12.71 23.97
N PHE A 217 -19.90 -11.75 24.59
CA PHE A 217 -19.22 -11.98 25.87
C PHE A 217 -20.18 -12.01 27.08
N VAL A 218 -21.24 -11.21 27.05
CA VAL A 218 -22.23 -11.14 28.15
C VAL A 218 -22.85 -12.50 28.53
N PRO A 219 -23.37 -13.32 27.59
CA PRO A 219 -23.95 -14.62 27.96
C PRO A 219 -22.92 -15.60 28.53
N ILE A 220 -21.67 -15.55 28.06
CA ILE A 220 -20.58 -16.40 28.56
C ILE A 220 -20.29 -16.08 30.04
N VAL A 221 -20.22 -14.79 30.39
CA VAL A 221 -20.01 -14.36 31.78
C VAL A 221 -21.18 -14.75 32.67
N ILE A 222 -22.43 -14.63 32.19
CA ILE A 222 -23.62 -15.05 32.94
C ILE A 222 -23.57 -16.56 33.22
N ILE A 223 -23.23 -17.38 32.22
CA ILE A 223 -23.11 -18.84 32.38
C ILE A 223 -22.04 -19.19 33.42
N LEU A 224 -20.87 -18.54 33.36
CA LEU A 224 -19.80 -18.75 34.34
C LEU A 224 -20.25 -18.36 35.76
N VAL A 225 -20.96 -17.25 35.93
CA VAL A 225 -21.49 -16.84 37.24
C VAL A 225 -22.51 -17.85 37.76
N VAL A 226 -23.37 -18.41 36.91
CA VAL A 226 -24.34 -19.43 37.30
C VAL A 226 -23.66 -20.76 37.68
N LEU A 227 -22.67 -21.21 36.91
CA LEU A 227 -21.93 -22.45 37.15
C LEU A 227 -21.04 -22.38 38.40
N PHE A 228 -20.39 -21.24 38.62
CA PHE A 228 -19.50 -21.04 39.77
C PHE A 228 -20.21 -20.45 40.99
N ARG A 229 -21.54 -20.24 40.94
CA ARG A 229 -22.30 -19.78 42.10
C ARG A 229 -22.16 -20.83 43.22
N PRO A 230 -21.44 -20.52 44.31
CA PRO A 230 -21.19 -21.51 45.34
C PRO A 230 -22.54 -21.87 45.98
N ARG A 231 -22.99 -23.11 45.78
CA ARG A 231 -24.13 -23.68 46.51
C ARG A 231 -23.81 -23.54 47.99
N LYS A 232 -24.45 -22.58 48.66
CA LYS A 232 -24.43 -22.46 50.12
C LYS A 232 -24.99 -23.79 50.64
N ARG A 233 -24.11 -24.65 51.18
CA ARG A 233 -24.55 -25.81 51.96
C ARG A 233 -25.31 -25.21 53.14
N LEU A 234 -26.62 -25.48 53.21
CA LEU A 234 -27.46 -25.15 54.35
C LEU A 234 -26.80 -25.75 55.58
N SER A 235 -26.30 -24.88 56.46
CA SER A 235 -25.94 -25.24 57.82
C SER A 235 -27.24 -25.66 58.50
N ARG A 236 -27.37 -26.95 58.80
CA ARG A 236 -28.47 -27.50 59.58
C ARG A 236 -28.28 -27.01 61.02
N SER A 237 -28.88 -25.85 61.33
CA SER A 237 -29.03 -25.38 62.70
C SER A 237 -29.96 -26.36 63.41
N ARG A 238 -29.38 -27.25 64.22
CA ARG A 238 -30.12 -28.12 65.14
C ARG A 238 -30.51 -27.27 66.34
N ASN A 239 -31.71 -26.70 66.29
CA ASN A 239 -32.37 -26.07 67.42
C ASN A 239 -33.80 -26.60 67.44
N ASP A 240 -34.00 -27.74 68.11
CA ASP A 240 -35.32 -28.18 68.57
C ASP A 240 -35.19 -28.39 70.09
N ARG A 241 -35.74 -27.42 70.82
CA ARG A 241 -36.16 -27.53 72.22
C ARG A 241 -37.66 -27.77 72.19
N GLU A 242 -38.10 -28.69 73.06
CA GLU A 242 -39.44 -28.76 73.70
C GLU A 242 -40.63 -28.95 72.75
N ALA A 243 -41.69 -29.71 73.02
CA ALA A 243 -42.18 -30.58 74.08
C ALA A 243 -43.00 -31.65 73.31
N GLU A 244 -43.40 -32.80 73.85
CA GLU A 244 -44.59 -33.00 74.70
C GLU A 244 -44.82 -34.51 74.65
N ASP A 245 -45.03 -35.16 75.79
CA ASP A 245 -46.17 -36.07 76.00
C ASP A 245 -46.01 -36.76 77.36
N ASP A 246 -46.76 -36.20 78.31
CA ASP A 246 -47.37 -36.94 79.41
C ASP A 246 -48.31 -38.01 78.82
N ASP A 247 -48.20 -39.27 79.26
CA ASP A 247 -49.38 -40.10 79.53
C ASP A 247 -49.01 -41.39 80.31
N TYR A 248 -49.67 -41.51 81.47
CA TYR A 248 -49.93 -42.67 82.36
C TYR A 248 -48.79 -43.45 83.04
#